data_AF-A0A2E2YM23-F1
#
_entry.id   AF-A0A2E2YM23-F1
#
_cell.length_a   1.000
_cell.length_b   1.000
_cell.length_c   1.000
_cell.angle_alpha   90.00
_cell.angle_beta   90.00
_cell.angle_gamma   90.00
#
_symmetry.space_group_name_H-M   'P 1'
#
loop_
_entity.id
_entity.type
_entity.pdbx_description
1 polymer ?
#
loop_
_entity_poly.entity_id
_entity_poly.type
_entity_poly.pdbx_seq_one_letter_code
_entity_poly.pdbx_strand_id
1 'polypeptide(L)'
;MNVILNSDDAHILVTLVSAQILDHVDLSPKGRKLIEEWRRDRNLGTSAMDDFTVFLNERIGNYVDERTTRMMRTKGKVKVSETGRWS
;
A
#
# COMPACT_ATOMS: atom_id res chain seq x y z
N MET A 1 8.48 11.82 -5.29
CA MET A 1 7.09 12.22 -5.61
C MET A 1 6.28 11.97 -4.35
N ASN A 2 5.62 12.98 -3.77
CA ASN A 2 4.91 12.80 -2.50
C ASN A 2 3.44 12.45 -2.76
N VAL A 3 3.14 11.16 -2.82
CA VAL A 3 1.77 10.68 -2.66
C VAL A 3 1.55 10.48 -1.16
N ILE A 4 0.66 11.27 -0.56
CA ILE A 4 0.26 11.14 0.84
C ILE A 4 -1.25 10.99 0.86
N LEU A 5 -1.71 9.81 1.26
CA LEU A 5 -3.11 9.48 1.47
C LEU A 5 -3.54 9.93 2.86
N ASN A 6 -4.73 10.52 2.96
CA ASN A 6 -5.40 10.68 4.26
C ASN A 6 -6.21 9.40 4.61
N SER A 7 -6.80 9.36 5.80
CA SER A 7 -7.57 8.20 6.25
C SER A 7 -8.80 7.90 5.37
N ASP A 8 -9.42 8.92 4.76
CA ASP A 8 -10.54 8.74 3.83
C ASP A 8 -10.08 8.06 2.53
N ASP A 9 -8.96 8.51 1.96
CA ASP A 9 -8.36 7.93 0.75
C ASP A 9 -7.95 6.47 0.98
N ALA A 10 -7.31 6.19 2.11
CA ALA A 10 -6.92 4.84 2.48
C ALA A 10 -8.13 3.94 2.75
N HIS A 11 -9.22 4.48 3.31
CA HIS A 11 -10.44 3.73 3.57
C HIS A 11 -11.17 3.34 2.27
N ILE A 12 -11.13 4.19 1.25
CA ILE A 12 -11.62 3.86 -0.10
C ILE A 12 -10.89 2.61 -0.62
N LEU A 13 -9.56 2.54 -0.47
CA LEU A 13 -8.76 1.40 -0.90
C LEU A 13 -9.08 0.14 -0.11
N VAL A 14 -9.21 0.23 1.21
CA VAL A 14 -9.64 -0.88 2.08
C VAL A 14 -10.98 -1.43 1.59
N THR A 15 -11.95 -0.55 1.33
CA THR A 15 -13.29 -0.92 0.88
C THR A 15 -13.27 -1.59 -0.49
N LEU A 16 -12.56 -1.01 -1.46
CA LEU A 16 -12.51 -1.52 -2.82
C LEU A 16 -11.79 -2.86 -2.92
N VAL A 17 -10.63 -3.00 -2.27
CA VAL A 17 -9.85 -4.25 -2.30
C VAL A 17 -10.57 -5.36 -1.57
N SER A 18 -11.15 -5.08 -0.39
CA SER A 18 -11.92 -6.08 0.34
C SER A 18 -13.18 -6.52 -0.42
N ALA A 19 -13.88 -5.60 -1.09
CA ALA A 19 -15.02 -5.95 -1.95
C ALA A 19 -14.59 -6.89 -3.08
N GLN A 20 -13.50 -6.56 -3.78
CA GLN A 20 -12.97 -7.44 -4.84
C GLN A 20 -12.63 -8.84 -4.34
N ILE A 21 -12.03 -8.95 -3.15
CA ILE A 21 -11.74 -10.25 -2.53
C ILE A 21 -13.04 -11.00 -2.19
N LEU A 22 -14.02 -10.33 -1.59
CA LEU A 22 -15.27 -10.95 -1.17
C LEU A 22 -16.16 -11.38 -2.34
N ASP A 23 -16.07 -10.70 -3.48
CA ASP A 23 -16.94 -10.94 -4.64
C ASP A 23 -16.32 -11.93 -5.63
N HIS A 24 -14.99 -11.97 -5.75
CA HIS A 24 -14.32 -12.72 -6.81
C HIS A 24 -13.41 -13.84 -6.35
N VAL A 25 -13.12 -13.95 -5.05
CA VAL A 25 -12.33 -15.06 -4.50
C VAL A 25 -13.26 -16.07 -3.86
N ASP A 26 -13.12 -17.34 -4.23
CA ASP A 26 -13.84 -18.43 -3.56
C ASP A 26 -13.24 -18.68 -2.17
N LEU A 27 -13.86 -18.05 -1.17
CA LEU A 27 -13.45 -18.11 0.22
C LEU A 27 -14.30 -19.11 0.99
N SER A 28 -13.65 -19.90 1.84
CA SER A 28 -14.37 -20.62 2.91
C SER A 28 -15.21 -19.65 3.76
N PRO A 29 -16.30 -20.11 4.41
CA PRO A 29 -17.11 -19.24 5.29
C PRO A 29 -16.28 -18.54 6.38
N LYS A 30 -15.29 -19.24 6.94
CA LYS A 30 -14.34 -18.67 7.91
C LYS A 30 -13.48 -17.58 7.30
N GLY A 31 -12.97 -17.79 6.07
CA GLY A 31 -12.16 -16.82 5.34
C GLY A 31 -12.94 -15.54 5.01
N ARG A 32 -14.17 -15.68 4.50
CA ARG A 32 -15.08 -14.55 4.26
C ARG A 32 -15.28 -13.71 5.52
N LYS A 33 -15.60 -14.36 6.64
CA LYS A 33 -15.80 -13.69 7.93
C LYS A 33 -14.56 -12.88 8.34
N LEU A 34 -13.37 -13.47 8.26
CA LEU A 34 -12.13 -12.76 8.63
C LEU A 34 -11.89 -11.49 7.80
N ILE A 35 -12.21 -11.50 6.50
CA ILE A 35 -12.09 -10.31 5.65
C ILE A 35 -13.12 -9.24 6.03
N GLU A 36 -14.36 -9.63 6.31
CA GLU A 36 -15.42 -8.72 6.77
C GLU A 36 -15.06 -8.09 8.13
N GLU A 37 -14.50 -8.87 9.05
CA GLU A 37 -14.01 -8.38 10.35
C GLU A 37 -12.82 -7.44 10.17
N TRP A 38 -11.83 -7.82 9.36
CA TRP A 38 -10.66 -6.99 9.06
C TRP A 38 -11.03 -5.62 8.47
N ARG A 39 -12.03 -5.59 7.58
CA ARG A 39 -12.60 -4.36 7.01
C ARG A 39 -13.30 -3.52 8.08
N ARG A 40 -14.14 -4.14 8.90
CA ARG A 40 -14.91 -3.44 9.94
C ARG A 40 -14.02 -2.81 11.01
N ASP A 41 -12.94 -3.49 11.40
CA ASP A 41 -11.99 -2.99 12.39
C ASP A 41 -11.26 -1.73 11.88
N ARG A 42 -11.15 -1.57 10.56
CA ARG A 42 -10.54 -0.42 9.85
C ARG A 42 -11.59 0.50 9.24
N ASN A 43 -12.64 0.81 10.00
CA ASN A 43 -13.60 1.83 9.61
C ASN A 43 -13.02 3.24 9.88
N LEU A 44 -13.62 4.27 9.27
CA LEU A 44 -13.22 5.65 9.51
C LEU A 44 -13.29 6.03 11.00
N GLY A 45 -12.28 6.75 11.48
CA GLY A 45 -12.15 7.19 12.86
C GLY A 45 -11.67 6.12 13.85
N THR A 46 -11.33 4.91 13.40
CA THR A 46 -10.66 3.91 14.25
C THR A 46 -9.15 4.10 14.21
N SER A 47 -8.47 3.85 15.34
CA SER A 47 -6.99 3.88 15.39
C SER A 47 -6.36 2.90 14.40
N ALA A 48 -7.02 1.75 14.17
CA ALA A 48 -6.56 0.77 13.20
C ALA A 48 -6.58 1.30 11.75
N MET A 49 -7.50 2.22 11.42
CA MET A 49 -7.53 2.87 10.11
C MET A 49 -6.42 3.92 9.98
N ASP A 50 -6.14 4.68 11.04
CA ASP A 50 -5.03 5.65 11.06
C ASP A 50 -3.68 4.93 10.94
N ASP A 51 -3.47 3.86 11.71
CA ASP A 51 -2.27 3.02 11.64
C ASP A 51 -2.10 2.40 10.24
N PHE A 52 -3.19 1.94 9.64
CA PHE A 52 -3.17 1.42 8.27
C PHE A 52 -2.81 2.49 7.24
N THR A 53 -3.29 3.73 7.43
CA THR A 53 -2.99 4.86 6.55
C THR A 53 -1.51 5.21 6.59
N VAL A 54 -0.90 5.24 7.78
CA VAL A 54 0.55 5.43 7.94
C VAL A 54 1.30 4.30 7.23
N PHE A 55 0.94 3.05 7.54
CA PHE A 55 1.55 1.87 6.91
C PHE A 55 1.48 1.93 5.39
N LEU A 56 0.32 2.27 4.82
CA LEU A 56 0.12 2.30 3.38
C LEU A 56 0.96 3.41 2.72
N ASN A 57 1.01 4.59 3.33
CA ASN A 57 1.84 5.69 2.86
C ASN A 57 3.33 5.34 2.84
N GLU A 58 3.84 4.69 3.90
CA GLU A 58 5.23 4.22 3.95
C GLU A 58 5.53 3.24 2.82
N ARG A 59 4.61 2.29 2.56
CA ARG A 59 4.80 1.28 1.51
C ARG A 59 4.75 1.87 0.11
N ILE A 60 3.81 2.77 -0.15
CA ILE A 60 3.71 3.47 -1.45
C ILE A 60 4.94 4.35 -1.66
N GLY A 61 5.34 5.12 -0.65
CA GLY A 61 6.54 5.97 -0.69
C GLY A 61 7.78 5.16 -1.05
N ASN A 62 8.05 4.09 -0.28
CA ASN A 62 9.19 3.21 -0.53
C ASN A 62 9.17 2.60 -1.94
N TYR A 63 8.01 2.13 -2.40
CA TYR A 63 7.89 1.56 -3.75
C TYR A 63 8.13 2.59 -4.86
N VAL A 64 7.57 3.80 -4.72
CA VAL A 64 7.79 4.90 -5.66
C VAL A 64 9.25 5.32 -5.67
N ASP A 65 9.89 5.41 -4.50
CA ASP A 65 11.30 5.80 -4.38
C ASP A 65 12.24 4.74 -4.97
N GLU A 66 12.00 3.46 -4.72
CA GLU A 66 12.75 2.36 -5.36
C GLU A 66 12.67 2.44 -6.89
N ARG A 67 11.48 2.69 -7.44
CA ARG A 67 11.28 2.79 -8.89
C ARG A 67 11.82 4.09 -9.49
N THR A 68 11.68 5.21 -8.78
CA THR A 68 12.18 6.52 -9.24
C THR A 68 13.70 6.58 -9.18
N THR A 69 14.32 5.99 -8.15
CA THR A 69 15.78 5.82 -8.06
C THR A 69 16.33 5.02 -9.24
N ARG A 70 15.62 3.94 -9.65
CA ARG A 70 15.97 3.18 -10.87
C ARG A 70 15.85 4.00 -12.16
N MET A 71 14.93 4.98 -12.20
CA MET A 71 14.66 5.82 -13.37
C MET A 71 15.50 7.11 -13.44
N MET A 72 16.17 7.54 -12.36
CA MET A 72 17.00 8.77 -12.33
C MET A 72 18.33 8.69 -13.10
N ARG A 73 18.33 8.02 -14.26
CA ARG A 73 19.36 8.19 -15.29
C ARG A 73 18.70 8.28 -16.65
N THR A 74 18.84 9.43 -17.32
CA THR A 74 19.53 9.56 -18.62
C THR A 74 19.34 10.98 -19.18
N LYS A 75 20.35 11.84 -18.99
CA LYS A 75 20.81 12.76 -20.04
C LYS A 75 22.30 12.48 -20.29
N GLY A 76 22.56 11.52 -21.17
CA GLY A 76 23.85 11.35 -21.84
C GLY A 76 24.40 9.92 -21.86
N LYS A 77 24.51 9.26 -20.71
CA LYS A 77 25.04 7.87 -20.61
C LYS A 77 24.37 7.14 -19.44
N VAL A 78 23.79 5.97 -19.70
CA VAL A 78 23.34 5.05 -18.65
C VAL A 78 24.59 4.52 -17.95
N LYS A 79 24.94 5.06 -16.80
CA LYS A 79 25.70 4.27 -15.81
C LYS A 79 24.71 3.37 -15.08
N VAL A 80 25.11 2.18 -14.65
CA VAL A 80 24.43 1.47 -13.56
C VAL A 80 25.29 1.75 -12.33
N SER A 81 24.68 2.11 -11.20
CA SER A 81 25.39 2.32 -9.95
C SER A 81 25.16 1.05 -9.19
N GLU A 82 26.00 0.06 -9.51
CA GLU A 82 26.35 -0.92 -8.50
C GLU A 82 27.25 -0.22 -7.52
N THR A 83 26.71 0.25 -6.39
CA THR A 83 27.41 0.37 -5.10
C THR A 83 26.48 1.07 -4.12
N GLY A 84 26.31 0.63 -2.88
CA GLY A 84 26.94 -0.47 -2.18
C GLY A 84 26.28 -0.64 -0.82
N ARG A 85 26.14 -1.90 -0.40
CA ARG A 85 26.14 -2.28 1.01
C ARG A 85 27.29 -1.59 1.72
N TRP A 86 27.03 -0.87 2.81
CA TRP A 86 27.78 -0.73 4.07
C TRP A 86 26.84 0.12 4.96
N SER A 87 26.53 -0.16 6.24
CA SER A 87 26.98 -1.10 7.27
C SER A 87 25.86 -1.20 8.30
#